data_AF-A0A2S1XP90-F1
#
_entry.id   AF-A0A2S1XP90-F1
#
_cell.length_a   1.000
_cell.length_b   1.000
_cell.length_c   1.000
_cell.angle_alpha   90.00
_cell.angle_beta   90.00
_cell.angle_gamma   90.00
#
_symmetry.space_group_name_H-M   'P 1'
#
loop_
_entity.id
_entity.type
_entity.pdbx_description
1 polymer ?
#
loop_
_entity_poly.entity_id
_entity_poly.type
_entity_poly.pdbx_seq_one_letter_code
_entity_poly.pdbx_strand_id
1 'polypeptide(L)'
;MLTKKNALLGSALALVLALSAASAVMADGGGGGDWHETAVYELALVSGGAVASAVVKADLDYVNGMREHHAGALTMSEEYLAKGRNPVLRRMAGAIIANQEYEIAVLDEVKRQVEQPPTVLADFGSTKLVRRPVATEGLEHRLSYIKAPPPTALDLWTTSGAVDEYDVRWAKAMIAHHQGALDMARDYNADPNGENSFLRTMNYDIVRDQTYEIGLLESVVDRYPGDASAIKLDPSMVHGMSMHGAHGTMDHGAMGHDQMDHGPTGHRQMGH
;
A
#
# COMPACT_ATOMS: atom_id res chain seq x y z
N MET A 1 -71.09 18.10 -18.66
CA MET A 1 -69.79 18.75 -18.93
C MET A 1 -69.08 18.98 -17.61
N LEU A 2 -68.15 18.09 -17.22
CA LEU A 2 -67.19 18.33 -16.13
C LEU A 2 -65.84 17.77 -16.57
N THR A 3 -64.86 18.66 -16.62
CA THR A 3 -63.47 18.46 -17.02
C THR A 3 -62.70 17.62 -16.01
N LYS A 4 -62.05 16.53 -16.45
CA LYS A 4 -60.90 15.94 -15.74
C LYS A 4 -59.64 16.20 -16.55
N LYS A 5 -58.77 17.08 -16.04
CA LYS A 5 -57.39 17.26 -16.51
C LYS A 5 -56.57 16.11 -15.94
N ASN A 6 -56.11 15.21 -16.79
CA ASN A 6 -55.08 14.23 -16.40
C ASN A 6 -53.73 14.94 -16.44
N ALA A 7 -53.19 15.25 -15.27
CA ALA A 7 -51.78 15.59 -15.11
C ALA A 7 -50.98 14.28 -15.19
N LEU A 8 -50.28 14.07 -16.31
CA LEU A 8 -49.24 13.06 -16.40
C LEU A 8 -48.03 13.60 -15.64
N LEU A 9 -47.85 13.12 -14.40
CA LEU A 9 -46.59 13.20 -13.69
C LEU A 9 -45.58 12.35 -14.46
N GLY A 10 -44.71 13.03 -15.21
CA GLY A 10 -43.55 12.40 -15.83
C GLY A 10 -42.57 11.97 -14.74
N SER A 11 -42.50 10.66 -14.48
CA SER A 11 -41.43 10.08 -13.70
C SER A 11 -40.12 10.26 -14.46
N ALA A 12 -39.32 11.25 -14.08
CA ALA A 12 -37.93 11.36 -14.50
C ALA A 12 -37.15 10.23 -13.84
N LEU A 13 -36.99 9.12 -14.57
CA LEU A 13 -36.09 8.04 -14.21
C LEU A 13 -34.66 8.60 -14.35
N ALA A 14 -34.07 9.04 -13.25
CA ALA A 14 -32.65 9.39 -13.19
C ALA A 14 -31.85 8.08 -13.34
N LEU A 15 -31.50 7.77 -14.59
CA LEU A 15 -30.61 6.67 -14.91
C LEU A 15 -29.20 7.08 -14.44
N VAL A 16 -28.83 6.68 -13.23
CA VAL A 16 -27.43 6.72 -12.78
C VAL A 16 -26.71 5.61 -13.54
N LEU A 17 -26.22 5.94 -14.74
CA LEU A 17 -25.18 5.16 -15.40
C LEU A 17 -23.91 5.34 -14.58
N ALA A 18 -23.70 4.46 -13.60
CA ALA A 18 -22.38 4.20 -13.04
C ALA A 18 -21.57 3.53 -14.15
N LEU A 19 -21.04 4.35 -15.06
CA LEU A 19 -20.03 3.89 -16.00
C LEU A 19 -18.80 3.67 -15.13
N SER A 20 -18.59 2.42 -14.69
CA SER A 20 -17.29 2.03 -14.14
C SER A 20 -16.26 2.46 -15.18
N ALA A 21 -15.42 3.43 -14.84
CA ALA A 21 -14.34 3.85 -15.70
C ALA A 21 -13.52 2.59 -15.99
N ALA A 22 -13.66 2.05 -17.20
CA ALA A 22 -12.72 1.07 -17.67
C ALA A 22 -11.41 1.85 -17.79
N SER A 23 -10.49 1.65 -16.85
CA SER A 23 -9.13 2.18 -16.91
C SER A 23 -8.48 1.61 -18.16
N ALA A 24 -8.65 2.31 -19.28
CA ALA A 24 -7.92 2.02 -20.48
C ALA A 24 -6.53 2.63 -20.27
N VAL A 25 -5.56 1.82 -19.85
CA VAL A 25 -4.15 2.21 -19.83
C VAL A 25 -3.77 2.55 -21.27
N MET A 26 -3.78 3.84 -21.57
CA MET A 26 -3.35 4.38 -22.87
C MET A 26 -1.91 4.83 -22.71
N ALA A 27 -0.98 3.89 -22.89
CA ALA A 27 0.42 4.20 -23.10
C ALA A 27 0.55 5.00 -24.40
N ASP A 28 1.12 6.22 -24.35
CA ASP A 28 1.35 6.99 -25.57
C ASP A 28 2.48 6.30 -26.36
N GLY A 29 2.11 5.62 -27.44
CA GLY A 29 2.98 4.76 -28.24
C GLY A 29 4.00 5.57 -29.05
N GLY A 30 5.08 6.01 -28.41
CA GLY A 30 6.30 6.48 -29.07
C GLY A 30 7.16 5.29 -29.48
N GLY A 31 7.07 4.84 -30.73
CA GLY A 31 7.86 3.73 -31.24
C GLY A 31 9.35 4.05 -31.33
N GLY A 32 10.18 3.18 -30.74
CA GLY A 32 11.60 3.05 -31.06
C GLY A 32 12.52 2.84 -29.86
N GLY A 33 12.94 1.60 -29.62
CA GLY A 33 14.29 1.21 -29.18
C GLY A 33 14.87 1.66 -27.84
N ASP A 34 14.31 2.66 -27.16
CA ASP A 34 14.80 3.19 -25.89
C ASP A 34 13.78 2.90 -24.78
N TRP A 35 14.26 2.55 -23.59
CA TRP A 35 13.43 2.35 -22.40
C TRP A 35 12.84 3.70 -21.97
N HIS A 36 11.71 4.08 -22.59
CA HIS A 36 11.02 5.33 -22.29
C HIS A 36 9.98 5.14 -21.20
N GLU A 37 9.94 6.11 -20.29
CA GLU A 37 8.86 6.28 -19.33
C GLU A 37 7.54 6.51 -20.04
N THR A 38 6.49 5.92 -19.51
CA THR A 38 5.16 6.04 -20.07
C THR A 38 4.22 6.60 -19.01
N ALA A 39 3.67 7.79 -19.27
CA ALA A 39 2.61 8.34 -18.44
C ALA A 39 1.38 7.44 -18.52
N VAL A 40 0.85 7.04 -17.36
CA VAL A 40 -0.39 6.27 -17.24
C VAL A 40 -1.55 7.25 -17.11
N TYR A 41 -2.60 6.99 -17.87
CA TYR A 41 -3.80 7.80 -17.87
C TYR A 41 -5.05 6.99 -17.54
N GLU A 42 -6.01 7.64 -16.88
CA GLU A 42 -7.36 7.13 -16.67
C GLU A 42 -8.41 8.06 -17.31
N LEU A 43 -9.48 7.45 -17.82
CA LEU A 43 -10.61 8.16 -18.41
C LEU A 43 -11.73 8.28 -17.38
N ALA A 44 -12.30 9.47 -17.25
CA ALA A 44 -13.41 9.72 -16.33
C ALA A 44 -14.50 10.57 -16.99
N LEU A 45 -15.76 10.27 -16.68
CA LEU A 45 -16.89 11.16 -16.94
C LEU A 45 -17.10 12.04 -15.71
N VAL A 46 -16.89 13.34 -15.86
CA VAL A 46 -17.08 14.31 -14.78
C VAL A 46 -18.34 15.13 -15.04
N SER A 47 -19.29 15.03 -14.11
CA SER A 47 -20.50 15.85 -14.10
C SER A 47 -20.25 17.07 -13.24
N GLY A 48 -20.41 18.28 -13.80
CA GLY A 48 -20.35 19.55 -13.07
C GLY A 48 -19.15 19.72 -12.12
N GLY A 49 -17.95 19.98 -12.64
CA GLY A 49 -16.80 20.59 -11.93
C GLY A 49 -16.16 19.87 -10.72
N ALA A 50 -16.86 18.97 -10.00
CA ALA A 50 -16.49 18.60 -8.63
C ALA A 50 -16.16 17.11 -8.39
N VAL A 51 -16.64 16.14 -9.18
CA VAL A 51 -16.40 14.70 -8.89
C VAL A 51 -14.92 14.30 -8.98
N ALA A 52 -14.14 14.95 -9.86
CA ALA A 52 -12.70 14.73 -9.93
C ALA A 52 -11.96 15.09 -8.63
N SER A 53 -12.53 15.95 -7.78
CA SER A 53 -11.81 16.41 -6.59
C SER A 53 -11.76 15.37 -5.47
N ALA A 54 -12.76 14.50 -5.33
CA ALA A 54 -12.77 13.48 -4.27
C ALA A 54 -11.79 12.34 -4.57
N VAL A 55 -11.77 11.82 -5.79
CA VAL A 55 -10.81 10.79 -6.23
C VAL A 55 -9.38 11.32 -6.15
N VAL A 56 -9.12 12.51 -6.70
CA VAL A 56 -7.79 13.16 -6.59
C VAL A 56 -7.40 13.35 -5.13
N LYS A 57 -8.34 13.74 -4.26
CA LYS A 57 -8.05 13.89 -2.84
C LYS A 57 -7.68 12.55 -2.19
N ALA A 58 -8.43 11.48 -2.44
CA ALA A 58 -8.14 10.16 -1.90
C ALA A 58 -6.76 9.66 -2.33
N ASP A 59 -6.42 9.80 -3.62
CA ASP A 59 -5.11 9.49 -4.16
C ASP A 59 -4.00 10.27 -3.45
N LEU A 60 -4.16 11.59 -3.30
CA LEU A 60 -3.15 12.44 -2.66
C LEU A 60 -3.01 12.19 -1.16
N ASP A 61 -4.11 11.98 -0.44
CA ASP A 61 -4.08 11.65 0.99
C ASP A 61 -3.32 10.35 1.22
N TYR A 62 -3.64 9.30 0.45
CA TYR A 62 -2.96 8.02 0.53
C TYR A 62 -1.48 8.14 0.18
N VAL A 63 -1.14 8.79 -0.93
CA VAL A 63 0.25 8.93 -1.37
C VAL A 63 1.08 9.71 -0.36
N ASN A 64 0.56 10.82 0.18
CA ASN A 64 1.26 11.59 1.21
C ASN A 64 1.45 10.76 2.49
N GLY A 65 0.40 10.04 2.92
CA GLY A 65 0.44 9.21 4.11
C GLY A 65 1.42 8.05 3.99
N MET A 66 1.32 7.26 2.91
CA MET A 66 2.19 6.09 2.72
C MET A 66 3.65 6.50 2.53
N ARG A 67 3.90 7.64 1.89
CA ARG A 67 5.25 8.21 1.75
C ARG A 67 5.87 8.55 3.10
N GLU A 68 5.12 9.22 3.98
CA GLU A 68 5.58 9.52 5.34
C GLU A 68 5.82 8.24 6.15
N HIS A 69 4.90 7.29 6.04
CA HIS A 69 5.01 5.98 6.68
C HIS A 69 6.28 5.25 6.22
N HIS A 70 6.56 5.19 4.91
CA HIS A 70 7.79 4.58 4.40
C HIS A 70 9.07 5.29 4.89
N ALA A 71 9.06 6.63 4.99
CA ALA A 71 10.19 7.36 5.56
C ALA A 71 10.45 6.98 7.04
N GLY A 72 9.39 6.59 7.77
CA GLY A 72 9.49 5.98 9.09
C GLY A 72 10.31 4.68 9.08
N ALA A 73 10.01 3.75 8.17
CA ALA A 73 10.75 2.50 8.02
C ALA A 73 12.22 2.70 7.66
N LEU A 74 12.53 3.72 6.84
CA LEU A 74 13.93 4.09 6.53
C LEU A 74 14.66 4.48 7.82
N THR A 75 14.09 5.40 8.60
CA THR A 75 14.66 5.86 9.88
C THR A 75 14.87 4.67 10.84
N MET A 76 13.86 3.82 11.01
CA MET A 76 13.94 2.63 11.86
C MET A 76 15.03 1.66 11.41
N SER A 77 15.22 1.49 10.09
CA SER A 77 16.22 0.60 9.52
C SER A 77 17.64 1.16 9.67
N GLU A 78 17.83 2.47 9.47
CA GLU A 78 19.11 3.15 9.70
C GLU A 78 19.54 3.08 11.17
N GLU A 79 18.62 3.32 12.11
CA GLU A 79 18.87 3.17 13.54
C GLU A 79 19.33 1.75 13.90
N TYR A 80 18.69 0.74 13.30
CA TYR A 80 19.09 -0.65 13.47
C TYR A 80 20.47 -0.92 12.85
N LEU A 81 20.78 -0.39 11.67
CA LEU A 81 22.11 -0.52 11.10
C LEU A 81 23.20 0.15 11.94
N ALA A 82 22.87 1.16 12.74
CA ALA A 82 23.80 1.83 13.65
C ALA A 82 24.05 1.05 14.96
N LYS A 83 23.05 0.34 15.48
CA LYS A 83 23.10 -0.28 16.83
C LYS A 83 22.99 -1.81 16.83
N GLY A 84 22.20 -2.35 15.90
CA GLY A 84 21.90 -3.77 15.75
C GLY A 84 23.07 -4.56 15.17
N ARG A 85 23.23 -5.78 15.67
CA ARG A 85 24.40 -6.63 15.38
C ARG A 85 24.04 -7.93 14.66
N ASN A 86 22.78 -8.34 14.64
CA ASN A 86 22.39 -9.57 13.98
C ASN A 86 22.58 -9.46 12.46
N PRO A 87 23.43 -10.30 11.84
CA PRO A 87 23.76 -10.18 10.42
C PRO A 87 22.56 -10.41 9.48
N VAL A 88 21.54 -11.16 9.91
CA VAL A 88 20.32 -11.36 9.12
C VAL A 88 19.46 -10.11 9.18
N LEU A 89 19.22 -9.57 10.37
CA LEU A 89 18.43 -8.34 10.52
C LEU A 89 19.11 -7.12 9.89
N ARG A 90 20.44 -7.04 9.90
CA ARG A 90 21.17 -5.98 9.18
C ARG A 90 20.96 -6.07 7.67
N ARG A 91 20.91 -7.29 7.11
CA ARG A 91 20.56 -7.49 5.70
C ARG A 91 19.10 -7.13 5.43
N MET A 92 18.19 -7.48 6.34
CA MET A 92 16.79 -7.07 6.25
C MET A 92 16.63 -5.55 6.26
N ALA A 93 17.25 -4.84 7.20
CA ALA A 93 17.22 -3.38 7.27
C ALA A 93 17.77 -2.73 5.98
N GLY A 94 18.85 -3.27 5.41
CA GLY A 94 19.35 -2.81 4.11
C GLY A 94 18.37 -3.06 2.95
N ALA A 95 17.67 -4.19 2.93
CA ALA A 95 16.66 -4.49 1.93
C ALA A 95 15.42 -3.59 2.06
N ILE A 96 14.95 -3.33 3.29
CA ILE A 96 13.86 -2.39 3.58
C ILE A 96 14.23 -1.00 3.06
N ILE A 97 15.45 -0.52 3.35
CA ILE A 97 15.90 0.80 2.86
C ILE A 97 15.83 0.85 1.34
N ALA A 98 16.49 -0.09 0.65
CA ALA A 98 16.56 -0.07 -0.81
C ALA A 98 15.17 -0.14 -1.47
N ASN A 99 14.27 -1.00 -0.95
CA ASN A 99 12.96 -1.19 -1.54
C ASN A 99 12.03 -0.01 -1.22
N GLN A 100 12.01 0.49 0.02
CA GLN A 100 11.11 1.58 0.39
C GLN A 100 11.58 2.95 -0.10
N GLU A 101 12.88 3.16 -0.33
CA GLU A 101 13.37 4.34 -1.06
C GLU A 101 12.81 4.38 -2.49
N TYR A 102 12.78 3.24 -3.18
CA TYR A 102 12.19 3.14 -4.51
C TYR A 102 10.67 3.39 -4.46
N GLU A 103 9.97 2.78 -3.51
CA GLU A 103 8.51 2.99 -3.33
C GLU A 103 8.18 4.46 -3.02
N ILE A 104 9.00 5.16 -2.22
CA ILE A 104 8.89 6.62 -2.01
C ILE A 104 9.04 7.38 -3.34
N ALA A 105 10.01 7.03 -4.17
CA ALA A 105 10.20 7.67 -5.47
C ALA A 105 9.01 7.44 -6.42
N VAL A 106 8.41 6.25 -6.37
CA VAL A 106 7.17 5.93 -7.10
C VAL A 106 6.00 6.78 -6.57
N LEU A 107 5.83 6.87 -5.25
CA LEU A 107 4.79 7.69 -4.62
C LEU A 107 4.94 9.18 -4.97
N ASP A 108 6.16 9.71 -4.95
CA ASP A 108 6.45 11.09 -5.37
C ASP A 108 6.09 11.34 -6.85
N GLU A 109 6.34 10.37 -7.72
CA GLU A 109 5.97 10.48 -9.13
C GLU A 109 4.46 10.37 -9.34
N VAL A 110 3.78 9.45 -8.64
CA VAL A 110 2.31 9.37 -8.66
C VAL A 110 1.69 10.68 -8.20
N LYS A 111 2.19 11.27 -7.10
CA LYS A 111 1.76 12.59 -6.62
C LYS A 111 1.87 13.64 -7.72
N ARG A 112 3.03 13.72 -8.38
CA ARG A 112 3.28 14.67 -9.47
C ARG A 112 2.32 14.48 -10.66
N GLN A 113 1.94 13.23 -10.95
CA GLN A 113 0.98 12.92 -12.01
C GLN A 113 -0.45 13.29 -11.60
N VAL A 114 -0.89 12.88 -10.42
CA VAL A 114 -2.25 13.15 -9.91
C VAL A 114 -2.52 14.64 -9.72
N GLU A 115 -1.52 15.46 -9.40
CA GLU A 115 -1.66 16.92 -9.25
C GLU A 115 -1.86 17.67 -10.58
N GLN A 116 -1.57 17.04 -11.72
CA GLN A 116 -1.75 17.70 -13.01
C GLN A 116 -3.23 17.84 -13.38
N PRO A 117 -3.60 18.93 -14.06
CA PRO A 117 -4.98 19.13 -14.47
C PRO A 117 -5.42 18.07 -15.50
N PRO A 118 -6.67 17.59 -15.42
CA PRO A 118 -7.21 16.69 -16.43
C PRO A 118 -7.28 17.38 -17.81
N THR A 119 -7.05 16.62 -18.87
CA THR A 119 -7.32 17.05 -20.25
C THR A 119 -8.75 16.72 -20.62
N VAL A 120 -9.52 17.70 -21.11
CA VAL A 120 -10.87 17.45 -21.65
C VAL A 120 -10.74 16.82 -23.03
N LEU A 121 -11.27 15.60 -23.20
CA LEU A 121 -11.30 14.91 -24.49
C LEU A 121 -12.59 15.20 -25.27
N ALA A 122 -13.72 15.29 -24.56
CA ALA A 122 -15.01 15.66 -25.14
C ALA A 122 -15.88 16.41 -24.11
N ASP A 123 -16.63 17.41 -24.58
CA ASP A 123 -17.53 18.23 -23.75
C ASP A 123 -18.97 18.05 -24.23
N PHE A 124 -19.83 17.53 -23.36
CA PHE A 124 -21.26 17.30 -23.60
C PHE A 124 -22.14 18.26 -22.80
N GLY A 125 -21.61 19.43 -22.43
CA GLY A 125 -22.30 20.43 -21.62
C GLY A 125 -22.16 20.14 -20.12
N SER A 126 -23.18 19.53 -19.51
CA SER A 126 -23.16 19.23 -18.06
C SER A 126 -22.18 18.12 -17.67
N THR A 127 -21.69 17.36 -18.65
CA THR A 127 -20.77 16.24 -18.47
C THR A 127 -19.60 16.35 -19.43
N LYS A 128 -18.40 16.08 -18.95
CA LYS A 128 -17.17 16.06 -19.77
C LYS A 128 -16.50 14.71 -19.66
N LEU A 129 -16.01 14.19 -20.78
CA LEU A 129 -15.06 13.08 -20.80
C LEU A 129 -13.66 13.67 -20.65
N VAL A 130 -12.96 13.27 -19.60
CA VAL A 130 -11.61 13.75 -19.31
C VAL A 130 -10.61 12.60 -19.27
N ARG A 131 -9.35 12.93 -19.56
CA ARG A 131 -8.18 12.08 -19.37
C ARG A 131 -7.34 12.66 -18.24
N ARG A 132 -7.10 11.86 -17.20
CA ARG A 132 -6.29 12.23 -16.04
C ARG A 132 -4.96 11.49 -16.07
N PRO A 133 -3.80 12.16 -15.95
CA PRO A 133 -2.57 11.49 -15.58
C PRO A 133 -2.67 10.93 -14.15
N VAL A 134 -2.22 9.70 -13.94
CA VAL A 134 -2.35 9.02 -12.63
C VAL A 134 -1.07 8.37 -12.13
N ALA A 135 -0.11 8.06 -13.01
CA ALA A 135 1.17 7.46 -12.65
C ALA A 135 2.15 7.55 -13.83
N THR A 136 3.35 7.00 -13.65
CA THR A 136 4.34 6.76 -14.69
C THR A 136 4.90 5.35 -14.55
N GLU A 137 4.88 4.57 -15.63
CA GLU A 137 5.53 3.26 -15.71
C GLU A 137 6.98 3.39 -16.21
N GLY A 138 7.83 2.44 -15.81
CA GLY A 138 9.25 2.37 -16.22
C GLY A 138 10.20 3.12 -15.29
N LEU A 139 9.74 3.55 -14.11
CA LEU A 139 10.57 4.24 -13.12
C LEU A 139 11.74 3.37 -12.63
N GLU A 140 11.54 2.07 -12.57
CA GLU A 140 12.56 1.07 -12.24
C GLU A 140 13.77 1.13 -13.18
N HIS A 141 13.54 1.38 -14.47
CA HIS A 141 14.62 1.50 -15.45
C HIS A 141 15.36 2.83 -15.31
N ARG A 142 14.64 3.95 -15.12
CA ARG A 142 15.27 5.26 -14.90
C ARG A 142 16.12 5.26 -13.63
N LEU A 143 15.58 4.72 -12.55
CA LEU A 143 16.25 4.69 -11.25
C LEU A 143 17.29 3.57 -11.16
N SER A 144 17.45 2.74 -12.21
CA SER A 144 18.29 1.54 -12.20
C SER A 144 18.00 0.66 -10.98
N TYR A 145 16.73 0.62 -10.57
CA TYR A 145 16.30 -0.05 -9.37
C TYR A 145 16.36 -1.56 -9.58
N ILE A 146 17.00 -2.22 -8.62
CA ILE A 146 17.04 -3.67 -8.51
C ILE A 146 16.47 -3.98 -7.14
N LYS A 147 15.36 -4.73 -7.11
CA LYS A 147 14.73 -5.15 -5.86
C LYS A 147 15.72 -5.90 -4.99
N ALA A 148 15.88 -5.45 -3.75
CA ALA A 148 16.68 -6.14 -2.75
C ALA A 148 15.81 -7.22 -2.10
N PRO A 149 16.10 -8.52 -2.30
CA PRO A 149 15.31 -9.56 -1.67
C PRO A 149 15.53 -9.52 -0.15
N PRO A 150 14.45 -9.56 0.66
CA PRO A 150 14.61 -9.71 2.10
C PRO A 150 15.28 -11.07 2.41
N PRO A 151 15.97 -11.20 3.55
CA PRO A 151 16.47 -12.50 3.99
C PRO A 151 15.34 -13.51 4.15
N THR A 152 15.69 -14.78 4.02
CA THR A 152 14.73 -15.88 4.16
C THR A 152 14.76 -16.51 5.55
N ALA A 153 13.73 -17.30 5.86
CA ALA A 153 13.74 -18.16 7.03
C ALA A 153 14.98 -19.09 7.05
N LEU A 154 15.43 -19.58 5.88
CA LEU A 154 16.65 -20.37 5.80
C LEU A 154 17.89 -19.56 6.19
N ASP A 155 17.97 -18.28 5.82
CA ASP A 155 19.05 -17.39 6.24
C ASP A 155 19.08 -17.20 7.75
N LEU A 156 17.91 -17.06 8.40
CA LEU A 156 17.79 -17.00 9.87
C LEU A 156 18.27 -18.29 10.55
N TRP A 157 17.99 -19.45 9.95
CA TRP A 157 18.37 -20.74 10.51
C TRP A 157 19.85 -21.06 10.33
N THR A 158 20.43 -20.67 9.20
CA THR A 158 21.80 -21.04 8.81
C THR A 158 22.85 -19.99 9.19
N THR A 159 22.46 -18.72 9.32
CA THR A 159 23.40 -17.67 9.71
C THR A 159 23.59 -17.66 11.23
N SER A 160 24.83 -17.79 11.67
CA SER A 160 25.19 -17.64 13.08
C SER A 160 24.97 -16.21 13.57
N GLY A 161 24.18 -16.04 14.61
CA GLY A 161 23.96 -14.76 15.29
C GLY A 161 22.89 -14.94 16.36
N ALA A 162 23.24 -14.70 17.62
CA ALA A 162 22.24 -14.70 18.69
C ALA A 162 21.30 -13.50 18.48
N VAL A 163 20.00 -13.72 18.65
CA VAL A 163 19.02 -12.64 18.76
C VAL A 163 19.16 -12.04 20.15
N ASP A 164 19.40 -10.73 20.24
CA ASP A 164 19.47 -10.01 21.52
C ASP A 164 18.18 -9.20 21.79
N GLU A 165 18.08 -8.57 22.96
CA GLU A 165 16.87 -7.78 23.30
C GLU A 165 16.61 -6.61 22.34
N TYR A 166 17.67 -6.01 21.78
CA TYR A 166 17.53 -4.89 20.87
C TYR A 166 16.96 -5.35 19.52
N ASP A 167 17.41 -6.52 19.05
CA ASP A 167 16.83 -7.20 17.89
C ASP A 167 15.34 -7.45 18.05
N VAL A 168 14.91 -7.93 19.23
CA VAL A 168 13.49 -8.16 19.53
C VAL A 168 12.69 -6.85 19.54
N ARG A 169 13.23 -5.78 20.15
CA ARG A 169 12.54 -4.47 20.19
C ARG A 169 12.35 -3.91 18.77
N TRP A 170 13.40 -3.97 17.95
CA TRP A 170 13.32 -3.53 16.56
C TRP A 170 12.34 -4.38 15.74
N ALA A 171 12.39 -5.71 15.89
CA ALA A 171 11.48 -6.61 15.18
C ALA A 171 10.02 -6.32 15.53
N LYS A 172 9.69 -6.16 16.82
CA LYS A 172 8.34 -5.78 17.26
C LYS A 172 7.91 -4.40 16.73
N ALA A 173 8.82 -3.43 16.71
CA ALA A 173 8.54 -2.11 16.17
C ALA A 173 8.22 -2.17 14.68
N MET A 174 9.05 -2.89 13.91
CA MET A 174 8.87 -3.02 12.47
C MET A 174 7.63 -3.87 12.12
N ILE A 175 7.27 -4.89 12.90
CA ILE A 175 6.00 -5.62 12.74
C ILE A 175 4.82 -4.65 12.88
N ALA A 176 4.79 -3.85 13.95
CA ALA A 176 3.70 -2.89 14.17
C ALA A 176 3.62 -1.84 13.05
N HIS A 177 4.77 -1.36 12.59
CA HIS A 177 4.87 -0.43 11.48
C HIS A 177 4.33 -1.05 10.18
N HIS A 178 4.81 -2.23 9.79
CA HIS A 178 4.36 -2.93 8.58
C HIS A 178 2.87 -3.27 8.61
N GLN A 179 2.32 -3.60 9.78
CA GLN A 179 0.88 -3.79 9.93
C GLN A 179 0.10 -2.50 9.57
N GLY A 180 0.61 -1.34 9.98
CA GLY A 180 0.05 -0.04 9.59
C GLY A 180 0.03 0.18 8.07
N ALA A 181 1.09 -0.18 7.36
CA ALA A 181 1.14 -0.09 5.90
C ALA A 181 0.15 -1.06 5.22
N LEU A 182 0.04 -2.30 5.73
CA LEU A 182 -0.97 -3.26 5.28
C LEU A 182 -2.39 -2.71 5.41
N ASP A 183 -2.69 -2.08 6.56
CA ASP A 183 -4.00 -1.50 6.83
C ASP A 183 -4.29 -0.31 5.89
N MET A 184 -3.34 0.62 5.74
CA MET A 184 -3.46 1.75 4.81
C MET A 184 -3.67 1.31 3.36
N ALA A 185 -2.93 0.29 2.90
CA ALA A 185 -3.06 -0.25 1.54
C ALA A 185 -4.44 -0.90 1.31
N ARG A 186 -4.96 -1.62 2.32
CA ARG A 186 -6.29 -2.24 2.27
C ARG A 186 -7.40 -1.19 2.31
N ASP A 187 -7.27 -0.19 3.17
CA ASP A 187 -8.24 0.90 3.31
C ASP A 187 -8.36 1.70 2.01
N TYR A 188 -7.25 2.05 1.37
CA TYR A 188 -7.28 2.71 0.06
C TYR A 188 -7.96 1.84 -1.00
N ASN A 189 -7.63 0.54 -1.05
CA ASN A 189 -8.26 -0.37 -2.01
C ASN A 189 -9.76 -0.57 -1.76
N ALA A 190 -10.23 -0.37 -0.53
CA ALA A 190 -11.63 -0.44 -0.14
C ALA A 190 -12.38 0.89 -0.29
N ASP A 191 -11.69 2.03 -0.35
CA ASP A 191 -12.30 3.34 -0.57
C ASP A 191 -12.95 3.41 -1.96
N PRO A 192 -14.25 3.73 -2.07
CA PRO A 192 -14.90 3.95 -3.37
C PRO A 192 -14.27 5.08 -4.19
N ASN A 193 -13.51 5.99 -3.59
CA ASN A 193 -12.76 7.03 -4.28
C ASN A 193 -11.30 6.66 -4.55
N GLY A 194 -10.79 5.57 -3.97
CA GLY A 194 -9.43 5.06 -4.21
C GLY A 194 -9.36 4.31 -5.54
N GLU A 195 -9.58 5.00 -6.65
CA GLU A 195 -9.79 4.37 -7.97
C GLU A 195 -8.51 4.16 -8.78
N ASN A 196 -7.39 4.79 -8.40
CA ASN A 196 -6.14 4.75 -9.17
C ASN A 196 -5.61 3.31 -9.28
N SER A 197 -5.70 2.75 -10.49
CA SER A 197 -5.34 1.37 -10.78
C SER A 197 -3.87 1.04 -10.54
N PHE A 198 -2.98 2.02 -10.74
CA PHE A 198 -1.55 1.88 -10.46
C PHE A 198 -1.30 1.75 -8.96
N LEU A 199 -1.90 2.62 -8.14
CA LEU A 199 -1.81 2.54 -6.67
C LEU A 199 -2.40 1.23 -6.12
N ARG A 200 -3.52 0.77 -6.68
CA ARG A 200 -4.11 -0.54 -6.31
C ARG A 200 -3.15 -1.70 -6.59
N THR A 201 -2.43 -1.64 -7.71
CA THR A 201 -1.43 -2.65 -8.08
C THR A 201 -0.25 -2.61 -7.12
N MET A 202 0.30 -1.41 -6.85
CA MET A 202 1.35 -1.20 -5.86
C MET A 202 0.93 -1.72 -4.47
N ASN A 203 -0.31 -1.52 -4.06
CA ASN A 203 -0.84 -2.02 -2.79
C ASN A 203 -0.80 -3.55 -2.67
N TYR A 204 -1.02 -4.29 -3.76
CA TYR A 204 -0.87 -5.75 -3.72
C TYR A 204 0.59 -6.16 -3.48
N ASP A 205 1.55 -5.43 -4.05
CA ASP A 205 2.98 -5.68 -3.82
C ASP A 205 3.37 -5.34 -2.37
N ILE A 206 2.95 -4.19 -1.85
CA ILE A 206 3.17 -3.79 -0.44
C ILE A 206 2.63 -4.86 0.49
N VAL A 207 1.36 -5.27 0.31
CA VAL A 207 0.73 -6.28 1.18
C VAL A 207 1.48 -7.60 1.09
N ARG A 208 1.85 -8.08 -0.11
CA ARG A 208 2.58 -9.34 -0.28
C ARG A 208 3.94 -9.30 0.43
N ASP A 209 4.72 -8.27 0.15
CA ASP A 209 6.12 -8.20 0.57
C ASP A 209 6.23 -7.90 2.07
N GLN A 210 5.42 -6.98 2.59
CA GLN A 210 5.44 -6.67 4.03
C GLN A 210 4.80 -7.77 4.88
N THR A 211 3.84 -8.54 4.36
CA THR A 211 3.35 -9.76 5.04
C THR A 211 4.48 -10.79 5.20
N TYR A 212 5.31 -10.96 4.17
CA TYR A 212 6.47 -11.84 4.24
C TYR A 212 7.47 -11.37 5.30
N GLU A 213 7.78 -10.06 5.29
CA GLU A 213 8.70 -9.45 6.24
C GLU A 213 8.18 -9.56 7.68
N ILE A 214 6.88 -9.38 7.93
CA ILE A 214 6.25 -9.63 9.23
C ILE A 214 6.52 -11.06 9.70
N GLY A 215 6.24 -12.08 8.88
CA GLY A 215 6.46 -13.48 9.27
C GLY A 215 7.94 -13.81 9.56
N LEU A 216 8.87 -13.15 8.85
CA LEU A 216 10.30 -13.26 9.14
C LEU A 216 10.66 -12.63 10.49
N LEU A 217 10.11 -11.46 10.80
CA LEU A 217 10.33 -10.76 12.07
C LEU A 217 9.71 -11.51 13.25
N GLU A 218 8.54 -12.13 13.08
CA GLU A 218 7.94 -13.03 14.08
C GLU A 218 8.89 -14.20 14.37
N SER A 219 9.45 -14.81 13.33
CA SER A 219 10.45 -15.89 13.48
C SER A 219 11.71 -15.44 14.22
N VAL A 220 12.10 -14.16 14.11
CA VAL A 220 13.21 -13.57 14.87
C VAL A 220 12.84 -13.45 16.34
N VAL A 221 11.64 -12.97 16.65
CA VAL A 221 11.14 -12.85 18.03
C VAL A 221 11.09 -14.22 18.71
N ASP A 222 10.62 -15.25 18.01
CA ASP A 222 10.55 -16.63 18.53
C ASP A 222 11.92 -17.27 18.80
N ARG A 223 12.96 -16.80 18.11
CA ARG A 223 14.33 -17.30 18.27
C ARG A 223 15.08 -16.65 19.44
N TYR A 224 14.48 -15.64 20.08
CA TYR A 224 15.07 -15.01 21.26
C TYR A 224 15.17 -16.04 22.41
N PRO A 225 16.36 -16.26 23.00
CA PRO A 225 16.54 -17.28 24.04
C PRO A 225 15.91 -16.90 25.40
N GLY A 226 15.52 -15.64 25.59
CA GLY A 226 14.85 -15.16 26.80
C GLY A 226 13.34 -15.08 26.65
N ASP A 227 12.68 -14.45 27.62
CA ASP A 227 11.25 -14.17 27.56
C ASP A 227 10.98 -12.96 26.66
N ALA A 228 10.65 -13.22 25.39
CA ALA A 228 10.29 -12.17 24.44
C ALA A 228 9.03 -11.40 24.88
N SER A 229 8.12 -11.99 25.64
CA SER A 229 6.88 -11.32 26.09
C SER A 229 7.17 -10.22 27.11
N ALA A 230 8.23 -10.38 27.91
CA ALA A 230 8.67 -9.36 28.87
C ALA A 230 9.28 -8.12 28.19
N ILE A 231 9.72 -8.23 26.93
CA ILE A 231 10.30 -7.11 26.16
C ILE A 231 9.16 -6.27 25.58
N LYS A 232 8.88 -5.14 26.23
CA LYS A 232 7.89 -4.18 25.75
C LYS A 232 8.39 -3.41 24.54
N LEU A 233 7.48 -3.15 23.61
CA LEU A 233 7.71 -2.21 22.51
C LEU A 233 7.97 -0.81 23.09
N ASP A 234 9.04 -0.17 22.63
CA ASP A 234 9.34 1.22 22.93
C ASP A 234 8.71 2.10 21.84
N PRO A 235 7.72 2.95 22.15
CA PRO A 235 7.09 3.82 21.16
C PRO A 235 8.06 4.75 20.44
N SER A 236 9.22 5.07 21.04
CA SER A 236 10.23 5.91 20.39
C SER A 236 10.97 5.21 19.25
N MET A 237 10.84 3.89 19.12
CA MET A 237 11.40 3.11 18.02
C MET A 237 10.46 3.00 16.81
N VAL A 238 9.23 3.53 16.91
CA VAL A 238 8.25 3.48 15.83
C VAL A 238 8.12 4.89 15.25
N HIS A 239 8.55 5.06 14.00
CA HIS A 239 8.53 6.34 13.29
C HIS A 239 7.45 6.33 12.19
N GLY A 240 7.03 7.49 11.67
CA GLY A 240 6.15 7.56 10.48
C GLY A 240 4.67 7.18 10.68
N MET A 241 4.22 6.88 11.89
CA MET A 241 2.82 6.45 12.17
C MET A 241 1.82 7.61 12.34
N SER A 242 2.20 8.84 11.99
CA SER A 242 1.45 10.06 12.35
C SER A 242 0.15 10.27 11.56
N MET A 243 -0.09 9.51 10.48
CA MET A 243 -1.19 9.70 9.53
C MET A 243 -2.30 8.64 9.57
N HIS A 244 -2.52 7.93 10.69
CA HIS A 244 -3.77 7.17 10.92
C HIS A 244 -4.98 8.09 11.22
N GLY A 245 -5.08 9.21 10.52
CA GLY A 245 -5.99 10.31 10.81
C GLY A 245 -7.02 10.54 9.70
N ALA A 246 -7.94 9.58 9.48
CA ALA A 246 -9.26 9.87 8.90
C ALA A 246 -10.27 8.71 8.99
N HIS A 247 -9.86 7.46 9.09
CA HIS A 247 -10.78 6.33 9.27
C HIS A 247 -10.15 5.26 10.16
N GLY A 248 -10.88 4.85 11.20
CA GLY A 248 -10.50 3.73 12.06
C GLY A 248 -9.66 4.16 13.26
N THR A 249 -10.31 4.23 14.42
CA THR A 249 -9.63 4.07 15.70
C THR A 249 -8.77 2.80 15.65
N MET A 250 -7.45 2.93 15.73
CA MET A 250 -6.63 1.81 16.20
C MET A 250 -7.01 1.57 17.66
N ASP A 251 -7.94 0.65 17.88
CA ASP A 251 -7.97 -0.08 19.13
C ASP A 251 -6.67 -0.88 19.15
N HIS A 252 -5.71 -0.46 19.98
CA HIS A 252 -4.59 -1.30 20.38
C HIS A 252 -5.11 -2.41 21.30
N GLY A 253 -6.03 -3.23 20.77
CA GLY A 253 -6.49 -4.46 21.37
C GLY A 253 -5.33 -5.43 21.35
N ALA A 254 -4.95 -5.88 22.54
CA ALA A 254 -3.92 -6.87 22.79
C ALA A 254 -3.80 -7.90 21.65
N MET A 255 -2.61 -7.98 21.05
CA MET A 255 -2.24 -9.14 20.24
C MET A 255 -2.27 -10.38 21.14
N GLY A 256 -3.44 -11.02 21.24
CA GLY A 256 -3.61 -12.32 21.83
C GLY A 256 -3.10 -13.37 20.87
N HIS A 257 -2.08 -14.11 21.29
CA HIS A 257 -1.40 -15.18 20.57
C HIS A 257 -2.26 -16.44 20.31
N ASP A 258 -3.57 -16.33 20.11
CA ASP A 258 -4.48 -17.50 20.13
C ASP A 258 -5.44 -17.62 18.93
N GLN A 259 -5.07 -17.13 17.75
CA GLN A 259 -5.81 -17.47 16.52
C GLN A 259 -4.87 -17.79 15.34
N MET A 260 -3.98 -18.76 15.55
CA MET A 260 -3.46 -19.58 14.45
C MET A 260 -4.25 -20.89 14.43
N ASP A 261 -5.36 -20.91 13.69
CA ASP A 261 -6.07 -22.15 13.36
C ASP A 261 -5.19 -22.98 12.41
N HIS A 262 -4.40 -23.88 12.98
CA HIS A 262 -3.81 -24.98 12.23
C HIS A 262 -4.92 -25.96 11.88
N GLY A 263 -5.41 -25.88 10.63
CA GLY A 263 -6.34 -26.85 10.08
C GLY A 263 -5.87 -28.29 10.33
N PRO A 264 -6.81 -29.23 10.59
CA PRO A 264 -6.46 -30.53 11.12
C PRO A 264 -5.67 -31.35 10.09
N THR A 265 -4.42 -31.66 10.41
CA THR A 265 -3.65 -32.72 9.78
C THR A 265 -4.36 -34.05 10.01
N GLY A 266 -5.11 -34.51 9.02
CA GLY A 266 -5.74 -35.81 8.99
C GLY A 266 -4.71 -36.93 8.86
N HIS A 267 -4.24 -37.47 9.99
CA HIS A 267 -3.61 -38.78 10.04
C HIS A 267 -4.67 -39.86 9.80
N ARG A 268 -4.71 -40.39 8.58
CA ARG A 268 -5.44 -41.62 8.27
C ARG A 268 -4.63 -42.81 8.80
N GLN A 269 -5.03 -43.29 9.97
CA GLN A 269 -4.55 -44.54 10.56
C GLN A 269 -5.05 -45.71 9.68
N MET A 270 -4.11 -46.42 9.05
CA MET A 270 -4.36 -47.72 8.41
C MET A 270 -4.36 -48.77 9.52
N GLY A 271 -5.53 -49.32 9.83
CA GLY A 271 -5.67 -50.50 10.66
C GLY A 271 -5.61 -51.77 9.81
N HIS A 272 -4.82 -52.74 10.27
CA HIS A 272 -5.11 -54.17 10.13
C HIS A 272 -5.83 -54.63 11.40
#